data_AF-A0A1Y2CHR5-F1
#
_entry.id   AF-A0A1Y2CHR5-F1
#
_cell.length_a   1.000
_cell.length_b   1.000
_cell.length_c   1.000
_cell.angle_alpha   90.00
_cell.angle_beta   90.00
_cell.angle_gamma   90.00
#
_symmetry.space_group_name_H-M   'P 1'
#
loop_
_entity.id
_entity.type
_entity.pdbx_description
1 polymer ?
#
loop_
_entity_poly.entity_id
_entity_poly.type
_entity_poly.pdbx_seq_one_letter_code
_entity_poly.pdbx_strand_id
1 'polypeptide(L)'
;MSPQPAQKKQKTDTDTMNAEQQTVLNANKNLLEAAVSGDWATYASLVSPELTCFEAEAGCHLVKGLDFHNDNPVNPVVTFLSVDKTAALVAYCHSEISETRIWTRSSSTSNDWKNVHFQRGSGKL
;
A
#
# COMPACT_ATOMS: atom_id res chain seq x y z
N MET A 1 12.91 47.89 32.80
CA MET A 1 12.22 46.64 32.42
C MET A 1 11.94 46.72 30.93
N SER A 2 12.71 45.98 30.12
CA SER A 2 12.54 45.98 28.67
C SER A 2 11.50 44.93 28.26
N PRO A 3 10.64 45.20 27.25
CA PRO A 3 9.65 44.24 26.80
C PRO A 3 10.31 43.04 26.11
N GLN A 4 9.87 41.83 26.44
CA GLN A 4 10.30 40.60 25.78
C GLN A 4 9.79 40.57 24.32
N PRO A 5 10.60 40.05 23.37
CA PRO A 5 10.17 39.89 22.00
C PRO A 5 9.07 38.82 21.89
N ALA A 6 8.04 39.14 21.13
CA ALA A 6 6.94 38.22 20.81
C ALA A 6 7.50 36.95 20.14
N GLN A 7 7.24 35.80 20.77
CA GLN A 7 7.52 34.49 20.19
C GLN A 7 6.68 34.33 18.92
N LYS A 8 7.34 34.34 17.76
CA LYS A 8 6.74 33.85 16.51
C LYS A 8 6.36 32.39 16.75
N LYS A 9 5.05 32.10 16.76
CA LYS A 9 4.51 30.75 16.66
C LYS A 9 5.14 30.10 15.43
N GLN A 10 6.04 29.15 15.64
CA GLN A 10 6.51 28.26 14.58
C GLN A 10 5.31 27.46 14.12
N LYS A 11 4.89 27.67 12.87
CA LYS A 11 3.93 26.83 12.18
C LYS A 11 4.61 25.47 12.00
N THR A 12 4.16 24.46 12.71
CA THR A 12 4.63 23.08 12.55
C THR A 12 4.24 22.59 11.14
N ASP A 13 5.09 21.78 10.51
CA ASP A 13 4.93 21.23 9.15
C ASP A 13 3.70 20.28 8.99
N THR A 14 2.85 20.20 10.00
CA THR A 14 1.64 19.37 10.05
C THR A 14 0.44 19.92 9.29
N ASP A 15 0.47 21.19 8.85
CA ASP A 15 -0.75 21.93 8.49
C ASP A 15 -1.02 22.12 6.98
N THR A 16 -0.36 21.41 6.08
CA THR A 16 -0.74 21.49 4.65
C THR A 16 -0.66 20.14 3.96
N MET A 17 -1.60 19.25 4.27
CA MET A 17 -1.96 18.18 3.35
C MET A 17 -2.40 18.81 2.03
N ASN A 18 -1.79 18.41 0.92
CA ASN A 18 -2.19 18.94 -0.38
C ASN A 18 -3.55 18.35 -0.80
N ALA A 19 -4.21 19.00 -1.75
CA ALA A 19 -5.55 18.58 -2.18
C ALA A 19 -5.58 17.13 -2.69
N GLU A 20 -4.49 16.69 -3.35
CA GLU A 20 -4.36 15.33 -3.88
C GLU A 20 -4.32 14.28 -2.76
N GLN A 21 -3.52 14.50 -1.72
CA GLN A 21 -3.47 13.64 -0.53
C GLN A 21 -4.85 13.52 0.11
N GLN A 22 -5.58 14.63 0.21
CA GLN A 22 -6.94 14.62 0.74
C GLN A 22 -7.90 13.81 -0.15
N THR A 23 -7.78 13.88 -1.47
CA THR A 23 -8.63 13.09 -2.38
C THR A 23 -8.40 11.59 -2.21
N VAL A 24 -7.14 11.15 -2.03
CA VAL A 24 -6.79 9.75 -1.78
C VAL A 24 -7.34 9.27 -0.43
N LEU A 25 -7.22 10.09 0.62
CA LEU A 25 -7.79 9.78 1.93
C LEU A 25 -9.31 9.63 1.89
N ASN A 26 -10.00 10.50 1.15
CA ASN A 26 -11.44 10.43 1.00
C ASN A 26 -11.86 9.16 0.23
N ALA A 27 -11.13 8.79 -0.82
CA ALA A 27 -11.36 7.53 -1.55
C ALA A 27 -11.16 6.31 -0.64
N ASN A 28 -10.10 6.29 0.18
CA ASN A 28 -9.86 5.22 1.15
C ASN A 28 -10.99 5.12 2.19
N LYS A 29 -11.48 6.25 2.70
CA LYS A 29 -12.62 6.27 3.62
C LYS A 29 -13.88 5.68 2.98
N ASN A 30 -14.20 6.10 1.76
CA ASN A 30 -15.36 5.58 1.03
C ASN A 30 -15.26 4.07 0.77
N LEU A 31 -14.05 3.58 0.43
CA LEU A 31 -13.80 2.14 0.26
C LEU A 31 -14.10 1.35 1.54
N LEU A 32 -13.63 1.83 2.70
CA LEU A 32 -13.86 1.18 3.99
C LEU A 32 -15.34 1.19 4.38
N GLU A 33 -16.04 2.32 4.16
CA GLU A 33 -17.47 2.44 4.42
C GLU A 33 -18.30 1.51 3.52
N ALA A 34 -17.95 1.42 2.24
CA ALA A 34 -18.58 0.49 1.30
C ALA A 34 -18.37 -0.98 1.72
N ALA A 35 -17.16 -1.35 2.16
CA ALA A 35 -16.87 -2.69 2.65
C ALA A 35 -17.68 -3.05 3.90
N VAL A 36 -17.76 -2.14 4.89
CA VAL A 36 -18.49 -2.37 6.16
C VAL A 36 -20.01 -2.42 5.93
N SER A 37 -20.54 -1.60 5.02
CA SER A 37 -21.97 -1.54 4.72
C SER A 37 -22.45 -2.58 3.72
N GLY A 38 -21.54 -3.29 3.05
CA GLY A 38 -21.85 -4.26 2.00
C GLY A 38 -22.27 -3.64 0.66
N ASP A 39 -21.92 -2.37 0.41
CA ASP A 39 -22.12 -1.72 -0.89
C ASP A 39 -21.07 -2.21 -1.90
N TRP A 40 -21.35 -3.37 -2.49
CA TRP A 40 -20.44 -4.01 -3.43
C TRP A 40 -20.27 -3.24 -4.75
N ALA A 41 -21.26 -2.45 -5.16
CA ALA A 41 -21.17 -1.65 -6.37
C ALA A 41 -20.12 -0.53 -6.20
N THR A 42 -20.19 0.20 -5.09
CA THR A 42 -19.20 1.22 -4.76
C THR A 42 -17.82 0.60 -4.52
N TYR A 43 -17.74 -0.48 -3.74
CA TYR A 43 -16.49 -1.19 -3.49
C TYR A 43 -15.80 -1.61 -4.80
N ALA A 44 -16.53 -2.28 -5.71
CA ALA A 44 -16.00 -2.74 -6.99
C ALA A 44 -15.52 -1.60 -7.89
N SER A 45 -16.14 -0.41 -7.79
CA SER A 45 -15.71 0.77 -8.57
C SER A 45 -14.40 1.40 -8.08
N LEU A 46 -14.02 1.13 -6.82
CA LEU A 46 -12.84 1.73 -6.17
C LEU A 46 -11.63 0.80 -6.15
N VAL A 47 -11.81 -0.50 -6.42
CA VAL A 47 -10.73 -1.49 -6.40
C VAL A 47 -10.28 -1.86 -7.81
N SER A 48 -8.96 -2.07 -7.97
CA SER A 48 -8.42 -2.58 -9.23
C SER A 48 -8.86 -4.04 -9.46
N PRO A 49 -9.20 -4.44 -10.70
CA PRO A 49 -9.41 -5.85 -11.03
C PRO A 49 -8.14 -6.70 -10.83
N GLU A 50 -6.96 -6.08 -10.72
CA GLU A 50 -5.68 -6.73 -10.42
C GLU A 50 -5.29 -6.63 -8.93
N LEU A 51 -6.24 -6.31 -8.03
CA LEU A 51 -6.01 -6.22 -6.59
C LEU A 51 -5.37 -7.52 -6.05
N THR A 52 -4.33 -7.36 -5.25
CA THR A 52 -3.70 -8.44 -4.47
C THR A 52 -3.86 -8.13 -2.98
N CYS A 53 -4.20 -9.11 -2.15
CA CYS A 53 -4.26 -8.96 -0.70
C CYS A 53 -3.66 -10.18 0.02
N PHE A 54 -3.25 -9.97 1.27
CA PHE A 54 -3.04 -11.02 2.24
C PHE A 54 -4.09 -10.84 3.34
N GLU A 55 -5.01 -11.80 3.46
CA GLU A 55 -6.06 -11.80 4.50
C GLU A 55 -5.88 -13.04 5.37
N ALA A 56 -6.27 -12.93 6.65
CA ALA A 56 -6.21 -14.06 7.58
C ALA A 56 -7.07 -15.23 7.08
N GLU A 57 -8.24 -14.89 6.53
CA GLU A 57 -9.22 -15.79 5.92
C GLU A 57 -8.71 -16.45 4.63
N ALA A 58 -7.73 -15.83 3.96
CA ALA A 58 -7.06 -16.40 2.78
C ALA A 58 -5.89 -17.34 3.16
N GLY A 59 -5.61 -17.52 4.46
CA GLY A 59 -4.68 -18.52 4.97
C GLY A 59 -3.23 -18.35 4.49
N CYS A 60 -2.77 -17.11 4.27
CA CYS A 60 -1.46 -16.81 3.68
C CYS A 60 -1.19 -17.46 2.30
N HIS A 61 -2.22 -17.96 1.61
CA HIS A 61 -2.06 -18.48 0.25
C HIS A 61 -2.25 -17.36 -0.77
N LEU A 62 -1.16 -16.94 -1.41
CA LEU A 62 -1.24 -16.13 -2.62
C LEU A 62 -1.53 -17.06 -3.80
N VAL A 63 -2.81 -17.20 -4.16
CA VAL A 63 -3.24 -18.05 -5.27
C VAL A 63 -3.22 -17.27 -6.59
N LYS A 64 -2.47 -17.75 -7.57
CA LYS A 64 -2.69 -17.48 -9.02
C LYS A 64 -2.52 -18.79 -9.80
N GLY A 65 -3.60 -19.28 -10.42
CA GLY A 65 -3.59 -20.48 -11.28
C GLY A 65 -3.54 -21.84 -10.55
N LEU A 66 -3.52 -22.96 -11.29
CA LEU A 66 -3.69 -24.35 -10.81
C LEU A 66 -2.41 -25.04 -10.26
N ASP A 67 -1.27 -24.35 -10.16
CA ASP A 67 0.05 -24.98 -9.95
C ASP A 67 0.57 -25.03 -8.49
N PHE A 68 -0.29 -25.17 -7.47
CA PHE A 68 0.10 -24.97 -6.05
C PHE A 68 0.95 -26.07 -5.36
N HIS A 69 1.57 -27.01 -6.08
CA HIS A 69 2.25 -28.17 -5.48
C HIS A 69 3.79 -28.10 -5.51
N ASN A 70 4.43 -27.11 -4.87
CA ASN A 70 5.80 -27.30 -4.34
C ASN A 70 6.25 -26.18 -3.38
N ASP A 71 7.04 -26.56 -2.37
CA ASP A 71 7.52 -25.80 -1.21
C ASP A 71 8.57 -24.70 -1.54
N ASN A 72 8.41 -23.98 -2.65
CA ASN A 72 9.20 -22.82 -3.04
C ASN A 72 8.53 -21.52 -2.54
N PRO A 73 9.27 -20.40 -2.35
CA PRO A 73 8.67 -19.11 -2.01
C PRO A 73 7.49 -18.86 -2.94
N VAL A 74 6.28 -18.75 -2.36
CA VAL A 74 5.05 -18.55 -3.13
C VAL A 74 5.30 -17.32 -3.99
N ASN A 75 5.31 -17.53 -5.32
CA ASN A 75 5.97 -16.67 -6.29
C ASN A 75 5.83 -15.17 -5.98
N PRO A 76 6.93 -14.40 -5.85
CA PRO A 76 6.83 -12.97 -5.62
C PRO A 76 6.03 -12.33 -6.74
N VAL A 77 4.89 -11.74 -6.40
CA VAL A 77 4.06 -11.01 -7.36
C VAL A 77 4.55 -9.58 -7.40
N VAL A 78 4.85 -9.10 -8.61
CA VAL A 78 5.21 -7.70 -8.87
C VAL A 78 4.07 -7.04 -9.63
N THR A 79 3.56 -5.92 -9.11
CA THR A 79 2.52 -5.11 -9.73
C THR A 79 3.01 -3.67 -9.87
N PHE A 80 2.96 -3.07 -11.06
CA PHE A 80 3.26 -1.65 -11.22
C PHE A 80 2.10 -0.81 -10.69
N LEU A 81 2.40 0.17 -9.84
CA LEU A 81 1.42 1.06 -9.20
C LEU A 81 1.21 2.37 -9.96
N SER A 82 2.00 2.61 -11.00
CA SER A 82 1.93 3.82 -11.81
C SER A 82 2.01 3.49 -13.29
N VAL A 83 1.34 4.30 -14.12
CA VAL A 83 1.27 4.10 -15.59
C VAL A 83 2.65 4.15 -16.24
N ASP A 84 3.52 5.04 -15.73
CA ASP A 84 4.91 5.18 -16.15
C ASP A 84 5.84 4.08 -15.59
N LYS A 85 5.31 3.16 -14.78
CA LYS A 85 6.04 2.06 -14.14
C LYS A 85 7.23 2.55 -13.29
N THR A 86 7.09 3.70 -12.66
CA THR A 86 8.08 4.24 -11.70
C THR A 86 7.81 3.81 -10.26
N ALA A 87 6.62 3.29 -9.97
CA ALA A 87 6.29 2.67 -8.68
C ALA A 87 5.86 1.20 -8.87
N ALA A 88 6.29 0.32 -7.96
CA ALA A 88 5.95 -1.10 -7.98
C ALA A 88 5.69 -1.64 -6.57
N LEU A 89 4.72 -2.55 -6.45
CA LEU A 89 4.48 -3.38 -5.28
C LEU A 89 5.07 -4.76 -5.51
N VAL A 90 5.74 -5.31 -4.50
CA VAL A 90 6.21 -6.69 -4.46
C VAL A 90 5.58 -7.36 -3.24
N ALA A 91 4.83 -8.43 -3.45
CA ALA A 91 4.21 -9.21 -2.39
C ALA A 91 4.67 -10.67 -2.45
N TYR A 92 5.03 -11.25 -1.31
CA TYR A 92 5.44 -12.66 -1.20
C TYR A 92 5.15 -13.23 0.19
N CYS A 93 5.03 -14.56 0.25
CA CYS A 93 5.05 -15.32 1.49
C CYS A 93 6.35 -16.13 1.59
N HIS A 94 6.96 -16.11 2.77
CA HIS A 94 8.08 -16.98 3.11
C HIS A 94 7.80 -17.64 4.46
N SER A 95 7.53 -18.94 4.44
CA SER A 95 7.10 -19.70 5.63
C SER A 95 5.83 -19.07 6.23
N GLU A 96 5.81 -18.79 7.54
CA GLU A 96 4.70 -18.12 8.24
C GLU A 96 4.70 -16.59 8.08
N ILE A 97 5.57 -16.02 7.24
CA ILE A 97 5.72 -14.56 7.10
C ILE A 97 5.14 -14.12 5.76
N SER A 98 4.18 -13.18 5.81
CA SER A 98 3.73 -12.42 4.65
C SER A 98 4.44 -11.07 4.61
N GLU A 99 4.84 -10.63 3.42
CA GLU A 99 5.51 -9.36 3.25
C GLU A 99 5.09 -8.66 1.97
N THR A 100 4.83 -7.35 2.10
CA THR A 100 4.54 -6.45 0.99
C THR A 100 5.56 -5.32 1.01
N ARG A 101 6.10 -4.96 -0.15
CA ARG A 101 7.09 -3.89 -0.33
C ARG A 101 6.64 -2.95 -1.44
N ILE A 102 6.81 -1.64 -1.24
CA ILE A 102 6.64 -0.64 -2.30
C ILE A 102 8.03 -0.14 -2.70
N TRP A 103 8.27 -0.08 -4.00
CA TRP A 103 9.50 0.37 -4.62
C TRP A 103 9.22 1.55 -5.55
N THR A 104 10.14 2.51 -5.60
CA THR A 104 10.11 3.60 -6.58
C THR A 104 11.45 3.73 -7.29
N ARG A 105 11.45 4.30 -8.49
CA ARG A 105 12.65 4.67 -9.26
C ARG A 105 12.45 6.05 -9.90
N SER A 106 13.54 6.70 -10.31
CA SER A 106 13.47 8.07 -10.82
C SER A 106 12.81 8.22 -12.19
N SER A 107 12.84 7.17 -13.02
CA SER A 107 12.20 7.17 -14.34
C SER A 107 11.91 5.75 -14.84
N SER A 108 11.09 5.62 -15.88
CA SER A 108 10.71 4.34 -16.48
C SER A 108 11.88 3.55 -17.09
N THR A 109 13.01 4.21 -17.34
CA THR A 109 14.24 3.59 -17.88
C THR A 109 15.34 3.44 -16.84
N SER A 110 15.16 4.04 -15.65
CA SER A 110 16.16 3.97 -14.60
C SER A 110 16.13 2.62 -13.88
N ASN A 111 17.28 2.22 -13.35
CA ASN A 111 17.47 1.03 -12.52
C ASN A 111 17.71 1.37 -11.04
N ASP A 112 17.51 2.63 -10.64
CA ASP A 112 17.73 3.15 -9.29
C ASP A 112 16.56 2.85 -8.32
N TRP A 113 16.07 1.62 -8.32
CA TRP A 113 14.96 1.22 -7.46
C TRP A 113 15.30 1.36 -5.98
N LYS A 114 14.40 2.01 -5.24
CA LYS A 114 14.47 2.21 -3.79
C LYS A 114 13.22 1.65 -3.14
N ASN A 115 13.38 0.83 -2.10
CA ASN A 115 12.26 0.42 -1.29
C ASN A 115 11.84 1.61 -0.41
N VAL A 116 10.59 2.04 -0.56
CA VAL A 116 10.05 3.22 0.15
C VAL A 116 9.08 2.84 1.27
N HIS A 117 8.57 1.61 1.26
CA HIS A 117 7.69 1.09 2.30
C HIS A 117 7.76 -0.44 2.32
N PHE A 118 7.55 -1.02 3.51
CA PHE A 118 7.26 -2.45 3.64
C PHE A 118 6.30 -2.69 4.81
N GLN A 119 5.51 -3.74 4.69
CA GLN A 119 4.68 -4.30 5.74
C GLN A 119 4.99 -5.78 5.85
N ARG A 120 5.26 -6.26 7.06
CA ARG A 120 5.53 -7.65 7.36
C ARG A 120 4.55 -8.14 8.43
N GLY A 121 3.87 -9.25 8.16
CA GLY A 121 3.02 -9.96 9.12
C GLY A 121 3.58 -11.35 9.40
N SER A 122 3.42 -11.84 10.62
CA SER A 122 3.65 -13.24 10.98
C SER A 122 2.32 -13.91 11.27
N GLY A 123 2.05 -15.03 10.59
CA GLY A 123 0.83 -15.84 10.69
C GLY A 123 0.73 -16.67 11.96
N LYS A 124 1.01 -16.09 13.13
CA LYS A 124 0.47 -16.60 14.38
C LYS A 124 -0.74 -15.76 14.77
N LEU A 125 -1.90 -16.22 14.35
CA LEU A 125 -3.15 -15.95 15.05
C LEU A 125 -3.09 -16.59 16.44
#